data_AF-A0A932NK54-F1
#
_entry.id   AF-A0A932NK54-F1
#
_cell.length_a   1.000
_cell.length_b   1.000
_cell.length_c   1.000
_cell.angle_alpha   90.00
_cell.angle_beta   90.00
_cell.angle_gamma   90.00
#
_symmetry.space_group_name_H-M   'P 1'
#
loop_
_entity.id
_entity.type
_entity.pdbx_description
1 polymer ?
#
loop_
_entity_poly.entity_id
_entity_poly.type
_entity_poly.pdbx_seq_one_letter_code
_entity_poly.pdbx_strand_id
1 'polypeptide(L)'
;MRPRRDVFALEYIGETVDAYCKASASAHVDSGELAWAGDVLAAYFSAVRLTPLLASLKSEFEAPRGGAAVSPERLVPYRRGEPALPEGAFAALEAVARHRKSVRWFQRREVPRPLLDAAVACASTAPSACNRQPFVFRIFDDPAWVRRLAAIPMGTHGYHENIPVLIIVMGRLRDFFSERDRHLIYVDGSLAAMTLILALEAQGLSTCCINWPDIEAREAALAEALYLEPDTRAVMFIAVGYADPDGQVAYSKRKPLDQLRSYNDDRGAGNRHP
;
A
#
# COMPACT_ATOMS: atom_id res chain seq x y z
N MET A 1 11.89 -3.03 22.38
CA MET A 1 12.35 -4.02 23.39
C MET A 1 12.42 -3.33 24.75
N ARG A 2 12.03 -4.02 25.83
CA ARG A 2 12.17 -3.52 27.20
C ARG A 2 13.04 -4.51 27.98
N PRO A 3 14.14 -4.06 28.61
CA PRO A 3 14.72 -2.72 28.51
C PRO A 3 15.26 -2.43 27.11
N ARG A 4 15.35 -1.14 26.75
CA ARG A 4 16.01 -0.70 25.50
C ARG A 4 17.51 -0.90 25.66
N ARG A 5 18.18 -1.46 24.65
CA ARG A 5 19.65 -1.60 24.65
C ARG A 5 20.29 -0.21 24.53
N ASP A 6 21.39 0.00 25.22
CA ASP A 6 22.16 1.26 25.16
C ASP A 6 22.77 1.52 23.78
N VAL A 7 23.03 0.44 23.03
CA VAL A 7 23.51 0.47 21.65
C VAL A 7 22.77 -0.60 20.85
N PHE A 8 22.29 -0.22 19.67
CA PHE A 8 21.61 -1.10 18.72
C PHE A 8 21.75 -0.54 17.30
N ALA A 9 21.27 -1.28 16.30
CA ALA A 9 21.29 -0.89 14.88
C ALA A 9 22.66 -0.77 14.20
N LEU A 10 23.74 -1.22 14.86
CA LEU A 10 25.11 -1.02 14.35
C LEU A 10 25.36 -1.62 12.96
N GLU A 11 24.63 -2.68 12.61
CA GLU A 11 24.78 -3.37 11.32
C GLU A 11 24.24 -2.56 10.13
N TYR A 12 23.34 -1.58 10.36
CA TYR A 12 22.67 -0.85 9.28
C TYR A 12 22.66 0.68 9.45
N ILE A 13 22.99 1.21 10.63
CA ILE A 13 22.97 2.65 10.87
C ILE A 13 23.92 3.44 9.97
N GLY A 14 25.08 2.86 9.62
CA GLY A 14 26.03 3.49 8.70
C GLY A 14 25.43 3.68 7.30
N GLU A 15 24.89 2.60 6.73
CA GLU A 15 24.20 2.64 5.43
C GLU A 15 23.00 3.59 5.46
N THR A 16 22.27 3.64 6.58
CA THR A 16 21.10 4.52 6.74
C THR A 16 21.50 5.99 6.71
N VAL A 17 22.59 6.36 7.40
CA VAL A 17 23.11 7.75 7.39
C VAL A 17 23.61 8.13 6.00
N ASP A 18 24.35 7.26 5.33
CA ASP A 18 24.83 7.50 3.96
C ASP A 18 23.66 7.69 2.98
N ALA A 19 22.63 6.84 3.06
CA ALA A 19 21.43 6.97 2.24
C ALA A 19 20.70 8.31 2.48
N TYR A 20 20.53 8.72 3.74
CA TYR A 20 19.95 10.02 4.09
C TYR A 20 20.78 11.19 3.55
N CYS A 21 22.11 11.10 3.63
CA CYS A 21 23.01 12.14 3.13
C CYS A 21 22.92 12.28 1.60
N LYS A 22 22.80 11.16 0.87
CA LYS A 22 22.58 11.17 -0.58
C LYS A 22 21.20 11.72 -0.94
N ALA A 23 20.16 11.29 -0.21
CA ALA A 23 18.78 11.73 -0.42
C ALA A 23 18.60 13.23 -0.18
N SER A 24 19.19 13.78 0.89
CA SER A 24 19.13 15.21 1.21
C SER A 24 19.87 16.11 0.20
N ALA A 25 20.79 15.55 -0.59
CA ALA A 25 21.43 16.26 -1.70
C ALA A 25 20.67 16.15 -3.03
N SER A 26 19.60 15.35 -3.08
CA SER A 26 18.81 15.11 -4.29
C SER A 26 17.55 15.99 -4.32
N ALA A 27 17.24 16.55 -5.49
CA ALA A 27 16.00 17.29 -5.72
C ALA A 27 14.77 16.39 -5.98
N HIS A 28 14.96 15.06 -6.02
CA HIS A 28 13.93 14.10 -6.42
C HIS A 28 13.24 13.37 -5.26
N VAL A 29 13.65 13.64 -4.01
CA VAL A 29 13.07 12.99 -2.82
C VAL A 29 12.00 13.89 -2.22
N ASP A 30 10.90 13.28 -1.77
CA ASP A 30 9.83 14.01 -1.11
C ASP A 30 10.33 14.71 0.16
N SER A 31 9.91 15.95 0.36
CA SER A 31 10.33 16.76 1.50
C SER A 31 9.82 16.23 2.85
N GLY A 32 8.65 15.60 2.87
CA GLY A 32 8.08 14.97 4.06
C GLY A 32 8.81 13.67 4.41
N GLU A 33 9.17 12.87 3.42
CA GLU A 33 10.01 11.67 3.60
C GLU A 33 11.40 12.03 4.16
N LEU A 34 12.04 13.08 3.62
CA LEU A 34 13.30 13.60 4.16
C LEU A 34 13.16 14.10 5.60
N ALA A 35 12.09 14.85 5.90
CA ALA A 35 11.83 15.31 7.27
C ALA A 35 11.65 14.13 8.24
N TRP A 36 10.90 13.10 7.83
CA TRP A 36 10.70 11.89 8.62
C TRP A 36 12.01 11.16 8.89
N ALA A 37 12.81 10.89 7.86
CA ALA A 37 14.08 10.22 8.01
C ALA A 37 15.03 11.01 8.93
N GLY A 38 15.06 12.34 8.78
CA GLY A 38 15.84 13.24 9.63
C GLY A 38 15.42 13.18 11.11
N ASP A 39 14.12 13.26 11.38
CA ASP A 39 13.57 13.18 12.73
C ASP A 39 13.85 11.83 13.40
N VAL A 40 13.70 10.73 12.65
CA VAL A 40 14.01 9.38 13.15
C VAL A 40 15.49 9.23 13.47
N LEU A 41 16.39 9.71 12.60
CA LEU A 41 17.84 9.67 12.84
C LEU A 41 18.24 10.53 14.03
N ALA A 42 17.70 11.75 14.15
CA ALA A 42 17.92 12.61 15.30
C ALA A 42 17.45 11.95 16.62
N ALA A 43 16.28 11.32 16.61
CA ALA A 43 15.76 10.58 17.75
C ALA A 43 16.59 9.33 18.08
N TYR A 44 17.13 8.65 17.06
CA TYR A 44 18.05 7.53 17.25
C TYR A 44 19.33 7.98 17.98
N PHE A 45 20.03 8.98 17.44
CA PHE A 45 21.29 9.48 18.02
C PHE A 45 21.13 10.08 19.41
N SER A 46 19.96 10.66 19.71
CA SER A 46 19.64 11.19 21.03
C SER A 46 19.43 10.10 22.09
N ALA A 47 19.19 8.86 21.68
CA ALA A 47 18.75 7.79 22.58
C ALA A 47 19.63 6.53 22.54
N VAL A 48 20.79 6.60 21.89
CA VAL A 48 21.87 5.60 21.99
C VAL A 48 23.07 6.20 22.70
N ARG A 49 23.84 5.35 23.39
CA ARG A 49 25.16 5.74 23.89
C ARG A 49 26.11 5.87 22.70
N LEU A 50 26.74 7.03 22.55
CA LEU A 50 27.67 7.31 21.45
C LEU A 50 28.99 6.55 21.65
N THR A 51 29.21 5.54 20.81
CA THR A 51 30.54 4.93 20.57
C THR A 51 31.32 5.78 19.57
N PRO A 52 32.64 5.58 19.37
CA PRO A 52 33.40 6.33 18.36
C PRO A 52 32.78 6.26 16.95
N LEU A 53 32.29 5.08 16.54
CA LEU A 53 31.56 4.90 15.29
C LEU A 53 30.28 5.76 15.24
N LEU A 54 29.44 5.69 16.28
CA LEU A 54 28.18 6.44 16.30
C LEU A 54 28.40 7.95 16.40
N ALA A 55 29.48 8.40 17.05
CA ALA A 55 29.85 9.81 17.08
C ALA A 55 30.27 10.32 15.69
N SER A 56 31.04 9.53 14.93
CA SER A 56 31.38 9.86 13.53
C SER A 56 30.13 9.97 12.67
N LEU A 57 29.27 8.95 12.71
CA LEU A 57 28.04 8.92 11.92
C LEU A 57 27.06 10.06 12.29
N LYS A 58 26.99 10.42 13.58
CA LYS A 58 26.21 11.58 14.04
C LYS A 58 26.74 12.88 13.44
N SER A 59 28.06 13.07 13.46
CA SER A 59 28.69 14.26 12.88
C SER A 59 28.45 14.35 11.37
N GLU A 60 28.48 13.21 10.68
CA GLU A 60 28.14 13.15 9.24
C GLU A 60 26.68 13.53 9.03
N PHE A 61 25.75 12.96 9.78
CA PHE A 61 24.32 13.29 9.71
C PHE A 61 24.03 14.78 9.95
N GLU A 62 24.66 15.39 10.95
CA GLU A 62 24.45 16.80 11.34
C GLU A 62 25.16 17.82 10.45
N ALA A 63 26.04 17.39 9.53
CA ALA A 63 26.74 18.29 8.64
C ALA A 63 25.76 19.14 7.80
N PRO A 64 26.01 20.45 7.60
CA PRO A 64 25.10 21.33 6.88
C PRO A 64 24.84 20.84 5.46
N ARG A 65 23.57 20.64 5.12
CA ARG A 65 23.11 20.28 3.77
C ARG A 65 21.91 21.16 3.42
N GLY A 66 21.85 21.61 2.16
CA GLY A 66 20.70 22.38 1.68
C GLY A 66 19.45 21.50 1.65
N GLY A 67 18.32 21.99 2.15
CA GLY A 67 17.01 21.41 1.80
C GLY A 67 16.26 20.62 2.87
N ALA A 68 16.69 20.57 4.13
CA ALA A 68 15.84 19.99 5.18
C ALA A 68 14.68 20.95 5.48
N ALA A 69 13.49 20.64 4.95
CA ALA A 69 12.26 21.30 5.35
C ALA A 69 12.03 21.06 6.85
N VAL A 70 11.95 22.13 7.64
CA VAL A 70 11.63 22.04 9.06
C VAL A 70 10.12 21.87 9.18
N SER A 71 9.67 20.65 9.44
CA SER A 71 8.28 20.39 9.82
C SER A 71 8.04 20.90 11.26
N PRO A 72 6.91 21.57 11.53
CA PRO A 72 6.53 21.96 12.89
C PRO A 72 6.20 20.74 13.78
N GLU A 73 5.86 19.59 13.19
CA GLU A 73 5.59 18.34 13.90
C GLU A 73 6.77 17.36 13.77
N ARG A 74 7.21 16.78 14.90
CA ARG A 74 8.28 15.77 14.92
C ARG A 74 7.77 14.40 14.51
N LEU A 75 8.31 13.85 13.44
CA LEU A 75 7.96 12.56 12.83
C LEU A 75 8.73 11.40 13.48
N VAL A 76 8.58 11.24 14.79
CA VAL A 76 9.30 10.24 15.60
C VAL A 76 8.35 9.18 16.16
N PRO A 77 8.87 8.02 16.64
CA PRO A 77 8.02 7.01 17.27
C PRO A 77 7.17 7.60 18.40
N TYR A 78 5.86 7.46 18.29
CA TYR A 78 4.90 7.94 19.27
C TYR A 78 4.25 6.78 20.03
N ARG A 79 3.74 7.07 21.24
CA ARG A 79 2.89 6.11 21.94
C ARG A 79 1.56 6.09 21.20
N ARG A 80 1.06 4.90 20.86
CA ARG A 80 -0.31 4.74 20.41
C ARG A 80 -1.24 5.27 21.52
N GLY A 81 -1.69 6.51 21.37
CA GLY A 81 -2.55 7.23 22.28
C GLY A 81 -3.90 7.52 21.63
N GLU A 82 -4.60 8.51 22.17
CA GLU A 82 -5.83 9.05 21.59
C GLU A 82 -5.59 9.71 20.22
N PRO A 83 -6.63 9.82 19.37
CA PRO A 83 -8.02 9.49 19.66
C PRO A 83 -8.32 7.99 19.64
N ALA A 84 -9.16 7.55 20.57
CA ALA A 84 -9.77 6.23 20.49
C ALA A 84 -10.59 6.13 19.19
N LEU A 85 -10.78 4.90 18.70
CA LEU A 85 -11.73 4.69 17.61
C LEU A 85 -13.13 5.16 18.06
N PRO A 86 -13.90 5.79 17.16
CA PRO A 86 -15.25 6.20 17.49
C PRO A 86 -16.12 4.99 17.85
N GLU A 87 -17.14 5.23 18.67
CA GLU A 87 -18.14 4.21 18.99
C GLU A 87 -18.79 3.67 17.71
N GLY A 88 -18.96 2.35 17.62
CA GLY A 88 -19.53 1.70 16.44
C GLY A 88 -18.58 1.52 15.26
N ALA A 89 -17.30 1.90 15.36
CA ALA A 89 -16.33 1.77 14.26
C ALA A 89 -16.28 0.36 13.64
N PHE A 90 -16.31 -0.69 14.47
CA PHE A 90 -16.31 -2.07 13.97
C PHE A 90 -17.59 -2.42 13.19
N ALA A 91 -18.76 -2.02 13.69
CA ALA A 91 -20.03 -2.26 13.02
C ALA A 91 -20.10 -1.52 11.67
N ALA A 92 -19.58 -0.29 11.61
CA ALA A 92 -19.48 0.48 10.37
C ALA A 92 -18.56 -0.22 9.35
N LEU A 93 -17.36 -0.64 9.77
CA LEU A 93 -16.44 -1.40 8.92
C LEU A 93 -17.07 -2.70 8.42
N GLU A 94 -17.75 -3.43 9.32
CA GLU A 94 -18.42 -4.68 8.98
C GLU A 94 -19.54 -4.45 7.96
N ALA A 95 -20.35 -3.40 8.11
CA ALA A 95 -21.40 -3.05 7.16
C ALA A 95 -20.84 -2.79 5.77
N VAL A 96 -19.77 -2.00 5.66
CA VAL A 96 -19.08 -1.74 4.37
C VAL A 96 -18.52 -3.03 3.78
N ALA A 97 -17.81 -3.83 4.57
CA ALA A 97 -17.20 -5.09 4.11
C ALA A 97 -18.25 -6.11 3.63
N ARG A 98 -19.42 -6.15 4.26
CA ARG A 98 -20.55 -7.01 3.88
C ARG A 98 -21.28 -6.49 2.66
N HIS A 99 -21.50 -5.18 2.57
CA HIS A 99 -22.18 -4.54 1.45
C HIS A 99 -21.39 -4.72 0.16
N ARG A 100 -20.06 -4.54 0.21
CA ARG A 100 -19.18 -4.66 -0.95
C ARG A 100 -19.41 -5.96 -1.74
N LYS A 101 -19.70 -5.82 -3.04
CA LYS A 101 -19.83 -6.88 -4.06
C LYS A 101 -18.99 -6.55 -5.29
N SER A 102 -18.66 -7.58 -6.08
CA SER A 102 -17.94 -7.37 -7.35
C SER A 102 -18.96 -7.00 -8.42
N VAL A 103 -19.07 -5.70 -8.70
CA VAL A 103 -20.05 -5.12 -9.62
C VAL A 103 -19.47 -5.03 -11.02
N ARG A 104 -20.19 -5.56 -12.01
CA ARG A 104 -19.77 -5.57 -13.43
C ARG A 104 -20.73 -4.82 -14.34
N TRP A 105 -21.77 -4.21 -13.77
CA TRP A 105 -22.72 -3.36 -14.45
C TRP A 105 -22.72 -2.01 -13.75
N PHE A 106 -22.25 -0.99 -14.46
CA PHE A 106 -22.13 0.37 -13.95
C PHE A 106 -23.07 1.29 -14.70
N GLN A 107 -23.56 2.30 -13.99
CA GLN A 107 -24.26 3.42 -14.61
C GLN A 107 -23.31 4.20 -15.52
N ARG A 108 -23.84 4.81 -16.59
CA ARG A 108 -23.12 5.79 -17.42
C ARG A 108 -23.06 7.15 -16.71
N ARG A 109 -22.42 7.15 -15.54
CA ARG A 109 -22.29 8.31 -14.66
C ARG A 109 -20.82 8.56 -14.36
N GLU A 110 -20.41 9.82 -14.50
CA GLU A 110 -19.05 10.26 -14.16
C GLU A 110 -18.78 10.05 -12.66
N VAL A 111 -17.57 9.59 -12.34
CA VAL A 111 -17.09 9.46 -10.97
C VAL A 111 -16.23 10.67 -10.63
N PRO A 112 -16.61 11.50 -9.65
CA PRO A 112 -15.82 12.67 -9.28
C PRO A 112 -14.43 12.28 -8.79
N ARG A 113 -13.37 12.86 -9.39
CA ARG A 113 -11.97 12.66 -8.97
C ARG A 113 -11.71 12.89 -7.48
N PRO A 114 -12.34 13.88 -6.80
CA PRO A 114 -12.15 14.05 -5.35
C PRO A 114 -12.51 12.83 -4.51
N LEU A 115 -13.48 12.00 -4.93
CA LEU A 115 -13.81 10.75 -4.24
C LEU A 115 -12.71 9.68 -4.44
N LEU A 116 -12.10 9.67 -5.63
CA LEU A 116 -10.99 8.79 -5.96
C LEU A 116 -9.75 9.18 -5.16
N ASP A 117 -9.43 10.47 -5.11
CA ASP A 117 -8.28 11.01 -4.37
C ASP A 117 -8.44 10.75 -2.86
N ALA A 118 -9.63 10.96 -2.30
CA ALA A 118 -9.93 10.64 -0.90
C ALA A 118 -9.78 9.13 -0.62
N ALA A 119 -10.21 8.28 -1.55
CA ALA A 119 -10.05 6.83 -1.41
C ALA A 119 -8.58 6.40 -1.47
N VAL A 120 -7.77 7.02 -2.36
CA VAL A 120 -6.32 6.78 -2.45
C VAL A 120 -5.60 7.26 -1.20
N ALA A 121 -5.98 8.41 -0.64
CA ALA A 121 -5.42 8.90 0.63
C ALA A 121 -5.74 7.96 1.81
N CYS A 122 -6.90 7.29 1.79
CA CYS A 122 -7.17 6.21 2.74
C CYS A 122 -6.30 4.98 2.44
N ALA A 123 -6.16 4.61 1.16
CA ALA A 123 -5.34 3.47 0.75
C ALA A 123 -3.85 3.62 1.13
N SER A 124 -3.30 4.84 1.13
CA SER A 124 -1.92 5.11 1.54
C SER A 124 -1.66 4.86 3.03
N THR A 125 -2.70 4.68 3.87
CA THR A 125 -2.51 4.28 5.27
C THR A 125 -2.27 2.77 5.43
N ALA A 126 -2.36 2.00 4.34
CA ALA A 126 -2.08 0.56 4.38
C ALA A 126 -0.61 0.32 4.77
N PRO A 127 -0.33 -0.70 5.60
CA PRO A 127 1.05 -1.04 5.93
C PRO A 127 1.79 -1.58 4.69
N SER A 128 3.09 -1.32 4.64
CA SER A 128 4.00 -1.88 3.65
C SER A 128 5.32 -2.28 4.31
N ALA A 129 6.04 -3.23 3.71
CA ALA A 129 7.31 -3.70 4.23
C ALA A 129 8.31 -2.53 4.36
N CYS A 130 8.82 -2.32 5.58
CA CYS A 130 9.72 -1.21 5.90
C CYS A 130 9.17 0.19 5.50
N ASN A 131 7.84 0.36 5.42
CA ASN A 131 7.17 1.59 4.96
C ASN A 131 7.51 2.02 3.51
N ARG A 132 7.96 1.08 2.66
CA ARG A 132 8.43 1.36 1.30
C ARG A 132 7.35 1.82 0.32
N GLN A 133 6.08 1.49 0.60
CA GLN A 133 4.94 1.86 -0.23
C GLN A 133 5.19 1.59 -1.72
N PRO A 134 5.45 0.33 -2.10
CA PRO A 134 5.95 -0.01 -3.43
C PRO A 134 4.88 0.10 -4.52
N PHE A 135 3.75 0.74 -4.22
CA PHE A 135 2.56 0.77 -5.07
C PHE A 135 2.25 2.18 -5.56
N VAL A 136 1.67 2.24 -6.77
CA VAL A 136 1.13 3.48 -7.36
C VAL A 136 -0.24 3.18 -7.93
N PHE A 137 -1.22 4.03 -7.64
CA PHE A 137 -2.56 3.93 -8.21
C PHE A 137 -2.63 4.77 -9.49
N ARG A 138 -2.57 4.11 -10.66
CA ARG A 138 -2.79 4.79 -11.94
C ARG A 138 -4.29 4.80 -12.25
N ILE A 139 -4.88 5.98 -12.28
CA ILE A 139 -6.32 6.18 -12.46
C ILE A 139 -6.58 6.63 -13.90
N PHE A 140 -7.51 5.95 -14.57
CA PHE A 140 -7.95 6.26 -15.92
C PHE A 140 -9.46 6.48 -15.91
N ASP A 141 -9.89 7.67 -16.30
CA ASP A 141 -11.29 8.09 -16.40
C ASP A 141 -11.67 8.60 -17.81
N ASP A 142 -10.70 8.66 -18.73
CA ASP A 142 -10.94 8.85 -20.15
C ASP A 142 -11.48 7.55 -20.78
N PRO A 143 -12.65 7.56 -21.44
CA PRO A 143 -13.28 6.34 -21.97
C PRO A 143 -12.44 5.59 -23.00
N ALA A 144 -11.59 6.26 -23.79
CA ALA A 144 -10.74 5.61 -24.77
C ALA A 144 -9.59 4.86 -24.08
N TRP A 145 -8.99 5.48 -23.06
CA TRP A 145 -7.98 4.81 -22.22
C TRP A 145 -8.57 3.64 -21.46
N VAL A 146 -9.72 3.81 -20.81
CA VAL A 146 -10.38 2.75 -20.04
C VAL A 146 -10.69 1.55 -20.93
N ARG A 147 -11.30 1.74 -22.10
CA ARG A 147 -11.59 0.64 -23.04
C ARG A 147 -10.33 -0.07 -23.49
N ARG A 148 -9.29 0.68 -23.87
CA ARG A 148 -8.02 0.11 -24.33
C ARG A 148 -7.38 -0.77 -23.26
N LEU A 149 -7.29 -0.26 -22.03
CA LEU A 149 -6.59 -0.95 -20.94
C LEU A 149 -7.40 -2.09 -20.35
N ALA A 150 -8.72 -1.93 -20.18
CA ALA A 150 -9.58 -2.96 -19.61
C ALA A 150 -9.71 -4.21 -20.50
N ALA A 151 -9.36 -4.12 -21.79
CA ALA A 151 -9.32 -5.25 -22.72
C ALA A 151 -8.03 -6.09 -22.62
N ILE A 152 -6.98 -5.58 -21.97
CA ILE A 152 -5.70 -6.29 -21.81
C ILE A 152 -5.82 -7.51 -20.88
N PRO A 153 -6.32 -7.38 -19.62
CA PRO A 153 -6.43 -8.51 -18.72
C PRO A 153 -7.48 -9.53 -19.19
N MET A 154 -7.38 -10.75 -18.68
CA MET A 154 -8.40 -11.77 -18.90
C MET A 154 -9.59 -11.55 -17.96
N GLY A 155 -10.78 -12.06 -18.34
CA GLY A 155 -11.97 -12.05 -17.47
C GLY A 155 -12.78 -10.75 -17.44
N THR A 156 -12.46 -9.78 -18.30
CA THR A 156 -13.24 -8.53 -18.50
C THR A 156 -14.16 -8.58 -19.74
N HIS A 157 -14.13 -9.69 -20.48
CA HIS A 157 -14.98 -9.92 -21.63
C HIS A 157 -16.46 -9.84 -21.20
N GLY A 158 -17.25 -9.07 -21.94
CA GLY A 158 -18.68 -8.88 -21.68
C GLY A 158 -19.05 -7.67 -20.82
N TYR A 159 -18.09 -6.96 -20.21
CA TYR A 159 -18.41 -5.72 -19.48
C TYR A 159 -17.36 -4.60 -19.54
N HIS A 160 -16.16 -4.83 -20.09
CA HIS A 160 -15.12 -3.81 -20.13
C HIS A 160 -15.54 -2.47 -20.76
N GLU A 161 -16.50 -2.48 -21.70
CA GLU A 161 -17.02 -1.27 -22.34
C GLU A 161 -17.88 -0.38 -21.43
N ASN A 162 -18.43 -0.94 -20.34
CA ASN A 162 -19.28 -0.20 -19.41
C ASN A 162 -18.51 0.40 -18.22
N ILE A 163 -17.20 0.13 -18.11
CA ILE A 163 -16.38 0.58 -16.98
C ILE A 163 -16.18 2.11 -17.10
N PRO A 164 -16.62 2.91 -16.11
CA PRO A 164 -16.41 4.36 -16.13
C PRO A 164 -14.98 4.76 -15.77
N VAL A 165 -14.42 4.13 -14.74
CA VAL A 165 -13.06 4.38 -14.25
C VAL A 165 -12.33 3.06 -14.08
N LEU A 166 -11.08 3.02 -14.52
CA LEU A 166 -10.16 1.92 -14.30
C LEU A 166 -9.00 2.40 -13.44
N ILE A 167 -8.79 1.75 -12.29
CA ILE A 167 -7.59 1.95 -11.47
C ILE A 167 -6.68 0.75 -11.68
N ILE A 168 -5.41 1.00 -11.98
CA ILE A 168 -4.38 -0.03 -12.01
C ILE A 168 -3.47 0.18 -10.82
N VAL A 169 -3.40 -0.84 -9.95
CA VAL A 169 -2.43 -0.87 -8.85
C VAL A 169 -1.12 -1.37 -9.44
N MET A 170 -0.16 -0.46 -9.62
CA MET A 170 1.18 -0.77 -10.09
C MET A 170 2.06 -1.10 -8.89
N GLY A 171 2.96 -2.07 -9.02
CA GLY A 171 4.01 -2.39 -8.08
C GLY A 171 5.39 -2.08 -8.69
N ARG A 172 6.27 -1.45 -7.91
CA ARG A 172 7.65 -1.09 -8.31
C ARG A 172 8.65 -2.02 -7.63
N LEU A 173 9.35 -2.83 -8.42
CA LEU A 173 10.36 -3.75 -7.90
C LEU A 173 11.61 -3.00 -7.39
N ARG A 174 11.95 -1.82 -7.95
CA ARG A 174 13.08 -1.00 -7.47
C ARG A 174 13.02 -0.59 -6.00
N ASP A 175 11.84 -0.64 -5.38
CA ASP A 175 11.68 -0.27 -3.97
C ASP A 175 12.22 -1.38 -3.03
N PHE A 176 12.56 -2.55 -3.59
CA PHE A 176 13.17 -3.66 -2.88
C PHE A 176 14.56 -3.97 -3.44
N PHE A 177 15.55 -4.07 -2.56
CA PHE A 177 16.94 -4.33 -2.95
C PHE A 177 17.28 -5.82 -3.10
N SER A 178 16.44 -6.71 -2.56
CA SER A 178 16.71 -8.15 -2.54
C SER A 178 15.64 -8.90 -3.32
N GLU A 179 16.09 -9.84 -4.15
CA GLU A 179 15.23 -10.72 -4.93
C GLU A 179 14.27 -11.58 -4.09
N ARG A 180 14.57 -11.78 -2.80
CA ARG A 180 13.67 -12.47 -1.84
C ARG A 180 12.37 -11.69 -1.63
N ASP A 181 12.44 -10.36 -1.77
CA ASP A 181 11.35 -9.42 -1.49
C ASP A 181 10.51 -9.12 -2.75
N ARG A 182 10.81 -9.75 -3.91
CA ARG A 182 10.11 -9.49 -5.19
C ARG A 182 8.59 -9.67 -5.14
N HIS A 183 8.10 -10.49 -4.20
CA HIS A 183 6.69 -10.78 -4.02
C HIS A 183 5.95 -9.71 -3.21
N LEU A 184 6.68 -8.84 -2.51
CA LEU A 184 6.10 -7.85 -1.60
C LEU A 184 5.35 -6.75 -2.35
N ILE A 185 5.66 -6.48 -3.62
CA ILE A 185 4.85 -5.57 -4.44
C ILE A 185 3.39 -6.04 -4.52
N TYR A 186 3.15 -7.36 -4.54
CA TYR A 186 1.82 -7.94 -4.61
C TYR A 186 1.14 -7.93 -3.26
N VAL A 187 1.88 -8.24 -2.18
CA VAL A 187 1.36 -8.23 -0.81
C VAL A 187 0.98 -6.81 -0.40
N ASP A 188 1.93 -5.89 -0.47
CA ASP A 188 1.74 -4.50 -0.06
C ASP A 188 0.70 -3.81 -0.95
N GLY A 189 0.78 -4.04 -2.28
CA GLY A 189 -0.21 -3.53 -3.22
C GLY A 189 -1.62 -4.07 -2.97
N SER A 190 -1.77 -5.32 -2.55
CA SER A 190 -3.09 -5.91 -2.23
C SER A 190 -3.67 -5.38 -0.92
N LEU A 191 -2.83 -5.10 0.08
CA LEU A 191 -3.25 -4.46 1.33
C LEU A 191 -3.79 -3.04 1.06
N ALA A 192 -3.07 -2.28 0.23
CA ALA A 192 -3.48 -0.96 -0.20
C ALA A 192 -4.76 -1.01 -1.07
N ALA A 193 -4.84 -1.97 -1.99
CA ALA A 193 -6.03 -2.19 -2.83
C ALA A 193 -7.28 -2.50 -2.02
N MET A 194 -7.19 -3.37 -1.00
CA MET A 194 -8.35 -3.68 -0.15
C MET A 194 -8.84 -2.44 0.61
N THR A 195 -7.92 -1.62 1.11
CA THR A 195 -8.25 -0.35 1.78
C THR A 195 -8.93 0.63 0.82
N LEU A 196 -8.38 0.78 -0.40
CA LEU A 196 -9.00 1.56 -1.47
C LEU A 196 -10.43 1.09 -1.78
N ILE A 197 -10.64 -0.22 -1.91
CA ILE A 197 -11.95 -0.81 -2.23
C ILE A 197 -12.99 -0.50 -1.15
N LEU A 198 -12.63 -0.63 0.13
CA LEU A 198 -13.54 -0.30 1.23
C LEU A 198 -13.81 1.20 1.31
N ALA A 199 -12.82 2.04 1.04
CA ALA A 199 -12.97 3.49 1.03
C ALA A 199 -13.89 3.96 -0.13
N LEU A 200 -13.78 3.35 -1.31
CA LEU A 200 -14.70 3.61 -2.43
C LEU A 200 -16.12 3.16 -2.08
N GLU A 201 -16.27 1.98 -1.48
CA GLU A 201 -17.57 1.45 -1.04
C GLU A 201 -18.24 2.36 -0.01
N ALA A 202 -17.49 2.84 0.98
CA ALA A 202 -17.99 3.77 1.99
C ALA A 202 -18.47 5.11 1.42
N GLN A 203 -17.99 5.49 0.23
CA GLN A 203 -18.41 6.68 -0.52
C GLN A 203 -19.56 6.41 -1.51
N GLY A 204 -20.10 5.19 -1.53
CA GLY A 204 -21.19 4.80 -2.43
C GLY A 204 -20.75 4.44 -3.85
N LEU A 205 -19.45 4.24 -4.08
CA LEU A 205 -18.92 3.71 -5.33
C LEU A 205 -18.79 2.19 -5.22
N SER A 206 -19.03 1.49 -6.33
CA SER A 206 -18.87 0.05 -6.42
C SER A 206 -17.65 -0.31 -7.24
N THR A 207 -17.08 -1.48 -6.96
CA THR A 207 -15.85 -1.94 -7.61
C THR A 207 -15.93 -3.37 -8.11
N CYS A 208 -15.06 -3.71 -9.07
CA CYS A 208 -14.71 -5.10 -9.36
C CYS A 208 -13.20 -5.25 -9.53
N CYS A 209 -12.60 -6.06 -8.67
CA CYS A 209 -11.22 -6.49 -8.85
C CYS A 209 -11.10 -7.37 -10.08
N ILE A 210 -10.16 -7.02 -10.94
CA ILE A 210 -9.77 -7.77 -12.13
C ILE A 210 -8.35 -8.26 -11.84
N ASN A 211 -8.23 -9.55 -11.55
CA ASN A 211 -6.94 -10.15 -11.24
C ASN A 211 -5.99 -9.99 -12.44
N TRP A 212 -4.79 -9.48 -12.18
CA TRP A 212 -3.79 -9.38 -13.23
C TRP A 212 -3.22 -10.77 -13.53
N PRO A 213 -3.25 -11.23 -14.79
CA PRO A 213 -2.62 -12.49 -15.15
C PRO A 213 -1.12 -12.27 -15.36
N ASP A 214 -0.30 -12.89 -14.51
CA ASP A 214 1.16 -12.94 -14.66
C ASP A 214 1.55 -13.83 -15.86
N ILE A 215 1.32 -13.30 -17.06
CA ILE A 215 1.54 -13.92 -18.36
C ILE A 215 2.28 -12.92 -19.22
N GLU A 216 3.44 -13.33 -19.75
CA GLU A 216 4.37 -12.48 -20.49
C GLU A 216 3.70 -11.65 -21.61
N ALA A 217 2.81 -12.27 -22.40
CA ALA A 217 2.12 -11.55 -23.49
C ALA A 217 1.23 -10.39 -22.97
N ARG A 218 0.70 -10.50 -21.76
CA ARG A 218 -0.14 -9.45 -21.13
C ARG A 218 0.72 -8.40 -20.44
N GLU A 219 1.81 -8.81 -19.80
CA GLU A 219 2.86 -7.92 -19.29
C GLU A 219 3.40 -7.02 -20.42
N ALA A 220 3.83 -7.62 -21.54
CA ALA A 220 4.32 -6.88 -22.70
C ALA A 220 3.27 -5.90 -23.27
N ALA A 221 2.02 -6.35 -23.43
CA ALA A 221 0.94 -5.50 -23.93
C ALA A 221 0.67 -4.30 -23.01
N LEU A 222 0.69 -4.49 -21.69
CA LEU A 222 0.51 -3.40 -20.74
C LEU A 222 1.72 -2.47 -20.70
N ALA A 223 2.93 -3.04 -20.70
CA ALA A 223 4.18 -2.30 -20.73
C ALA A 223 4.25 -1.37 -21.95
N GLU A 224 3.89 -1.87 -23.13
CA GLU A 224 3.79 -1.06 -24.34
C GLU A 224 2.70 0.00 -24.23
N ALA A 225 1.51 -0.37 -23.75
CA ALA A 225 0.38 0.57 -23.68
C ALA A 225 0.61 1.75 -22.73
N LEU A 226 1.40 1.54 -21.68
CA LEU A 226 1.63 2.49 -20.60
C LEU A 226 3.07 3.01 -20.50
N TYR A 227 3.94 2.59 -21.42
CA TYR A 227 5.38 2.86 -21.41
C TYR A 227 6.01 2.55 -20.05
N LEU A 228 5.76 1.34 -19.55
CA LEU A 228 6.21 0.94 -18.22
C LEU A 228 7.72 0.73 -18.19
N GLU A 229 8.31 1.12 -17.06
CA GLU A 229 9.66 0.75 -16.72
C GLU A 229 9.79 -0.78 -16.54
N PRO A 230 10.94 -1.40 -16.88
CA PRO A 230 11.11 -2.86 -16.86
C PRO A 230 10.86 -3.52 -15.50
N ASP A 231 10.97 -2.74 -14.43
CA ASP A 231 10.83 -3.16 -13.04
C ASP A 231 9.45 -2.84 -12.44
N THR A 232 8.52 -2.32 -13.25
CA THR A 232 7.16 -2.02 -12.85
C THR A 232 6.22 -3.10 -13.35
N ARG A 233 5.39 -3.64 -12.45
CA ARG A 233 4.41 -4.71 -12.72
C ARG A 233 3.02 -4.27 -12.34
N ALA A 234 1.99 -4.78 -12.98
CA ALA A 234 0.63 -4.63 -12.48
C ALA A 234 0.38 -5.64 -11.36
N VAL A 235 -0.20 -5.17 -10.25
CA VAL A 235 -0.68 -6.03 -9.15
C VAL A 235 -2.10 -6.48 -9.44
N MET A 236 -2.99 -5.53 -9.73
CA MET A 236 -4.37 -5.80 -10.13
C MET A 236 -4.99 -4.58 -10.80
N PHE A 237 -6.07 -4.83 -11.53
CA PHE A 237 -6.94 -3.79 -12.07
C PHE A 237 -8.19 -3.71 -11.20
N ILE A 238 -8.80 -2.53 -11.09
CA ILE A 238 -10.01 -2.28 -10.32
C ILE A 238 -10.93 -1.42 -11.19
N ALA A 239 -12.05 -2.00 -11.63
CA ALA A 239 -13.13 -1.23 -12.23
C ALA A 239 -13.87 -0.47 -11.13
N VAL A 240 -14.21 0.81 -11.38
CA VAL A 240 -14.87 1.70 -10.42
C VAL A 240 -16.00 2.44 -11.10
N GLY A 241 -17.16 2.51 -10.43
CA GLY A 241 -18.31 3.26 -10.90
C GLY A 241 -19.50 3.17 -9.95
N TYR A 242 -20.60 3.82 -10.28
CA TYR A 242 -21.87 3.61 -9.59
C TYR A 242 -22.52 2.32 -10.09
N ALA A 243 -22.92 1.42 -9.20
CA ALA A 243 -23.62 0.20 -9.59
C ALA A 243 -24.92 0.52 -10.33
N ASP A 244 -25.18 -0.17 -11.43
CA ASP A 244 -26.47 -0.16 -12.09
C ASP A 244 -27.53 -0.76 -11.13
N PRO A 245 -28.62 -0.04 -10.79
CA PRO A 245 -29.64 -0.54 -9.87
C PRO A 245 -30.37 -1.80 -10.39
N ASP A 246 -30.43 -1.98 -11.71
CA ASP A 246 -31.04 -3.17 -12.35
C ASP A 246 -29.99 -4.28 -12.58
N GLY A 247 -28.71 -3.97 -12.34
CA GLY A 247 -27.60 -4.89 -12.48
C GLY A 247 -27.57 -5.96 -11.39
N GLN A 248 -27.49 -7.23 -11.80
CA GLN A 248 -27.32 -8.33 -10.86
C GLN A 248 -25.87 -8.52 -10.42
N VAL A 249 -25.69 -8.94 -9.17
CA VAL A 249 -24.40 -9.37 -8.61
C VAL A 249 -24.42 -10.86 -8.30
N ALA A 250 -23.33 -11.55 -8.62
CA ALA A 250 -23.22 -12.97 -8.34
C ALA A 250 -23.23 -13.26 -6.82
N TYR A 251 -24.09 -14.19 -6.40
CA TYR A 251 -24.12 -14.64 -5.01
C TYR A 251 -22.86 -15.47 -4.70
N SER A 252 -21.94 -14.86 -3.95
CA SER A 252 -20.68 -15.49 -3.57
C SER A 252 -20.74 -15.99 -2.13
N LYS A 253 -21.14 -17.26 -1.94
CA LYS A 253 -21.17 -17.88 -0.60
C LYS A 253 -19.79 -17.84 0.04
N ARG A 254 -19.70 -17.29 1.25
CA ARG A 254 -18.47 -17.33 2.06
C ARG A 254 -18.36 -18.68 2.76
N LYS A 255 -17.12 -19.17 2.89
CA LYS A 255 -16.82 -20.33 3.73
C LYS A 255 -17.28 -20.06 5.16
N PRO A 256 -17.72 -21.09 5.90
CA PRO A 256 -18.02 -20.95 7.32
C PRO A 256 -16.73 -20.62 8.11
N LEU A 257 -16.90 -20.01 9.29
CA LEU A 257 -15.78 -19.45 10.06
C LEU A 257 -14.76 -20.51 10.47
N ASP A 258 -15.21 -21.71 10.82
CA ASP A 258 -14.38 -22.86 11.18
C ASP A 258 -13.41 -23.33 10.07
N GLN A 259 -13.72 -23.04 8.80
CA GLN A 259 -12.80 -23.29 7.68
C GLN A 259 -11.83 -22.14 7.42
N LEU A 260 -12.03 -20.98 8.07
CA LEU A 260 -11.24 -19.76 7.86
C LEU A 260 -10.31 -19.44 9.04
N ARG A 261 -10.53 -20.08 10.19
CA ARG A 261 -9.71 -19.89 11.39
C ARG A 261 -9.47 -21.21 12.12
N SER A 262 -8.27 -21.34 12.67
CA SER A 262 -7.94 -22.27 13.74
C SER A 262 -7.36 -21.49 14.92
N TYR A 263 -7.55 -22.01 16.12
CA TYR A 263 -6.75 -21.65 17.29
C TYR A 263 -5.76 -22.79 17.56
N ASN A 264 -4.82 -22.58 18.47
CA ASN A 264 -3.76 -23.54 18.79
C ASN A 264 -4.28 -24.99 18.83
N ASP A 265 -3.55 -25.91 18.19
CA ASP A 265 -3.81 -27.34 18.30
C ASP A 265 -3.20 -27.86 19.60
N ASP A 266 -4.02 -28.20 20.60
CA ASP A 266 -3.56 -28.78 21.88
C ASP A 266 -2.95 -30.20 21.76
N ARG A 267 -2.74 -30.69 20.52
CA ARG A 267 -2.25 -32.05 20.24
C ARG A 267 -0.79 -32.30 20.64
N GLY A 268 -0.11 -31.30 21.22
CA GLY A 268 1.26 -31.41 21.73
C GLY A 268 1.40 -31.57 23.25
N ALA A 269 0.31 -31.49 24.03
CA ALA A 269 0.41 -31.45 25.52
C ALA A 269 0.26 -32.82 26.22
N GLY A 270 0.03 -33.92 25.49
CA GLY A 270 -0.41 -35.20 26.09
C GLY A 270 0.42 -36.46 25.85
N ASN A 271 1.54 -36.41 25.13
CA ASN A 271 2.35 -37.62 24.89
C ASN A 271 3.85 -37.38 25.21
N ARG A 272 4.13 -37.23 26.50
CA ARG A 272 5.40 -37.66 27.09
C ARG A 272 5.06 -38.67 28.17
N HIS A 273 5.04 -39.94 27.81
CA HIS A 273 5.05 -41.05 28.76
C HIS A 273 6.43 -41.74 28.73
N PRO A 274 6.83 -42.29 29.89
CA PRO A 274 8.22 -42.40 30.36
C PRO A 274 9.11 -43.37 29.58
#